data_AF-A0A3S7UWJ7-F1
#
_entry.id   AF-A0A3S7UWJ7-F1
#
_cell.length_a   1.000
_cell.length_b   1.000
_cell.length_c   1.000
_cell.angle_alpha   90.00
_cell.angle_beta   90.00
_cell.angle_gamma   90.00
#
_symmetry.space_group_name_H-M   'P 1'
#
loop_
_entity.id
_entity.type
_entity.pdbx_description
1 polymer ?
#
loop_
_entity_poly.entity_id
_entity_poly.type
_entity_poly.pdbx_seq_one_letter_code
_entity_poly.pdbx_strand_id
1 'polypeptide(L)'
;IEPYDDEFLARVYDDPSGNLYESDKNADLDQPLESWDQDEGSDHSLDDLAAFSALALTEGNAVFYGDQALVDMENFFAFMAGEVVVGHFDGHMGGHNFFIYHEPTDDLWSYQPWSLDQALARHVTPYEHEGFLGHKCMHDPQCLVDYVAAFQQQALPRLATVDFEAEIAQVMLVTDEAMRSDPRKPYSVDQVLAGRENSRNYILGRAAELAPQLDCLVDGQQPDADHDGYGPCFQDCDENDPAINPDAAELCDGVDNDCSGFVDDTPACPCPAVVSEGQTFYLCHNDLTWVDARDYCAAQGNVLAHFSSAAQSDEVWQAAAQISGGRWAIGLNDRSVEGTFVWLDGSAPDFEIWAGGEPSHQLDWFDCVFLQSGAWFERNCIESGSFICTAP
;
A
#
# COMPACT_ATOMS: atom_id res chain seq x y z
N ILE A 1 -25.03 4.89 12.77
CA ILE A 1 -23.96 3.95 13.10
C ILE A 1 -24.28 3.46 14.50
N GLU A 2 -24.28 2.15 14.71
CA GLU A 2 -24.52 1.56 16.03
C GLU A 2 -23.29 1.83 16.92
N PRO A 3 -23.46 2.26 18.18
CA PRO A 3 -22.35 2.31 19.15
C PRO A 3 -21.96 0.90 19.59
N TYR A 4 -20.68 0.68 19.88
CA TYR A 4 -20.20 -0.58 20.47
C TYR A 4 -20.31 -0.48 22.00
N ASP A 5 -21.55 -0.44 22.49
CA ASP A 5 -21.86 -0.31 23.91
C ASP A 5 -22.23 -1.66 24.56
N ASP A 6 -22.60 -1.65 25.84
CA ASP A 6 -23.12 -2.82 26.57
C ASP A 6 -24.20 -3.62 25.81
N GLU A 7 -25.07 -2.97 25.02
CA GLU A 7 -26.13 -3.65 24.25
C GLU A 7 -25.55 -4.38 23.04
N PHE A 8 -24.58 -3.76 22.35
CA PHE A 8 -23.81 -4.43 21.30
C PHE A 8 -23.08 -5.64 21.87
N LEU A 9 -22.35 -5.48 22.98
CA LEU A 9 -21.57 -6.56 23.59
C LEU A 9 -22.47 -7.74 23.98
N ALA A 10 -23.61 -7.49 24.63
CA ALA A 10 -24.55 -8.53 25.04
C ALA A 10 -25.22 -9.29 23.88
N ARG A 11 -25.12 -8.78 22.66
CA ARG A 11 -25.66 -9.43 21.45
C ARG A 11 -24.60 -10.22 20.71
N VAL A 12 -23.33 -9.80 20.77
CA VAL A 12 -22.23 -10.37 19.99
C VAL A 12 -21.45 -11.42 20.79
N TYR A 13 -21.27 -11.21 22.10
CA TYR A 13 -20.46 -12.04 22.97
C TYR A 13 -21.31 -12.83 23.97
N ASP A 14 -20.80 -13.98 24.38
CA ASP A 14 -21.43 -14.81 25.41
C ASP A 14 -21.28 -14.16 26.80
N ASP A 15 -20.15 -13.47 27.02
CA ASP A 15 -19.92 -12.65 28.22
C ASP A 15 -19.65 -11.18 27.85
N PRO A 16 -20.63 -10.28 28.05
CA PRO A 16 -20.49 -8.86 27.74
C PRO A 16 -19.83 -8.03 28.84
N SER A 17 -19.36 -8.65 29.93
CA SER A 17 -18.78 -7.92 31.07
C SER A 17 -17.28 -7.62 30.94
N GLY A 18 -16.72 -7.92 29.77
CA GLY A 18 -15.33 -7.67 29.43
C GLY A 18 -14.99 -6.20 29.23
N ASN A 19 -13.79 -5.97 28.71
CA ASN A 19 -13.30 -4.63 28.45
C ASN A 19 -13.18 -4.40 26.94
N LEU A 20 -13.69 -3.27 26.49
CA LEU A 20 -13.67 -2.84 25.09
C LEU A 20 -12.75 -1.62 24.97
N TYR A 21 -11.79 -1.69 24.06
CA TYR A 21 -10.80 -0.65 23.83
C TYR A 21 -10.87 -0.14 22.39
N GLU A 22 -11.05 1.16 22.22
CA GLU A 22 -10.96 1.87 20.94
C GLU A 22 -9.50 2.25 20.67
N SER A 23 -9.05 2.07 19.43
CA SER A 23 -7.77 2.62 18.98
C SER A 23 -7.86 4.14 18.75
N ASP A 24 -7.05 4.93 19.46
CA ASP A 24 -6.88 6.38 19.23
C ASP A 24 -5.41 6.72 18.91
N LYS A 25 -5.16 7.67 17.98
CA LYS A 25 -3.80 8.20 17.68
C LYS A 25 -2.69 7.13 17.46
N ASN A 26 -2.80 6.29 16.43
CA ASN A 26 -1.84 5.21 16.11
C ASN A 26 -1.75 4.17 17.23
N ALA A 27 -2.88 3.75 17.79
CA ALA A 27 -2.87 2.76 18.86
C ALA A 27 -2.57 1.38 18.31
N ASP A 28 -1.63 0.69 18.94
CA ASP A 28 -1.35 -0.71 18.70
C ASP A 28 -0.72 -1.35 19.95
N LEU A 29 -0.51 -2.66 19.94
CA LEU A 29 0.00 -3.42 21.09
C LEU A 29 1.48 -3.14 21.38
N ASP A 30 2.24 -2.61 20.42
CA ASP A 30 3.62 -2.18 20.58
C ASP A 30 3.77 -0.68 20.94
N GLN A 31 2.64 0.02 21.06
CA GLN A 31 2.57 1.42 21.46
C GLN A 31 2.24 1.58 22.94
N PRO A 32 2.46 2.78 23.53
CA PRO A 32 2.07 3.05 24.91
C PRO A 32 0.56 2.88 25.11
N LEU A 33 0.15 2.23 26.21
CA LEU A 33 -1.26 1.99 26.53
C LEU A 33 -2.15 3.25 26.57
N GLU A 34 -1.54 4.42 26.73
CA GLU A 34 -2.21 5.73 26.70
C GLU A 34 -2.84 6.07 25.35
N SER A 35 -2.51 5.34 24.27
CA SER A 35 -3.14 5.46 22.96
C SER A 35 -4.50 4.77 22.88
N TRP A 36 -4.86 3.96 23.86
CA TRP A 36 -6.14 3.25 23.88
C TRP A 36 -7.15 4.00 24.75
N ASP A 37 -8.34 4.21 24.20
CA ASP A 37 -9.49 4.69 24.96
C ASP A 37 -10.34 3.48 25.37
N GLN A 38 -10.64 3.35 26.66
CA GLN A 38 -11.55 2.30 27.13
C GLN A 38 -13.00 2.80 27.05
N ASP A 39 -13.77 2.19 26.17
CA ASP A 39 -15.16 2.56 25.92
C ASP A 39 -16.13 1.80 26.84
N GLU A 40 -15.87 0.51 27.07
CA GLU A 40 -16.68 -0.33 27.96
C GLU A 40 -15.82 -1.20 28.88
N GLY A 41 -16.42 -1.63 29.98
CA GLY A 41 -15.79 -2.49 30.97
C GLY A 41 -15.45 -1.80 32.29
N SER A 42 -14.92 -2.59 33.22
CA SER A 42 -14.68 -2.15 34.60
C SER A 42 -13.19 -1.99 34.95
N ASP A 43 -12.30 -2.47 34.09
CA ASP A 43 -10.85 -2.34 34.28
C ASP A 43 -10.32 -1.01 33.75
N HIS A 44 -10.49 0.06 34.54
CA HIS A 44 -9.90 1.37 34.21
C HIS A 44 -8.38 1.44 34.47
N SER A 45 -7.75 0.34 34.90
CA SER A 45 -6.29 0.24 35.04
C SER A 45 -5.59 -0.18 33.74
N LEU A 46 -6.33 -0.74 32.77
CA LEU A 46 -5.80 -1.37 31.56
C LEU A 46 -4.87 -2.56 31.86
N ASP A 47 -5.06 -3.24 33.00
CA ASP A 47 -4.16 -4.30 33.45
C ASP A 47 -4.22 -5.52 32.51
N ASP A 48 -5.42 -5.85 32.01
CA ASP A 48 -5.58 -6.94 31.05
C ASP A 48 -4.96 -6.62 29.67
N LEU A 49 -5.17 -5.41 29.16
CA LEU A 49 -4.55 -4.92 27.93
C LEU A 49 -3.02 -4.90 28.06
N ALA A 50 -2.50 -4.46 29.21
CA ALA A 50 -1.06 -4.49 29.48
C ALA A 50 -0.50 -5.92 29.44
N ALA A 51 -1.23 -6.89 29.99
CA ALA A 51 -0.82 -8.29 29.96
C ALA A 51 -0.87 -8.88 28.53
N PHE A 52 -1.91 -8.53 27.77
CA PHE A 52 -2.05 -8.93 26.37
C PHE A 52 -0.93 -8.35 25.49
N SER A 53 -0.69 -7.04 25.55
CA SER A 53 0.43 -6.38 24.87
C SER A 53 1.77 -7.00 25.24
N ALA A 54 2.01 -7.29 26.53
CA ALA A 54 3.25 -7.91 26.97
C ALA A 54 3.46 -9.31 26.38
N LEU A 55 2.40 -10.12 26.24
CA LEU A 55 2.49 -11.42 25.57
C LEU A 55 2.70 -11.27 24.07
N ALA A 56 1.96 -10.34 23.43
CA ALA A 56 2.09 -10.04 22.01
C ALA A 56 3.53 -9.63 21.64
N LEU A 57 4.24 -8.92 22.53
CA LEU A 57 5.62 -8.51 22.32
C LEU A 57 6.67 -9.61 22.52
N THR A 58 6.29 -10.80 23.00
CA THR A 58 7.23 -11.94 23.11
C THR A 58 7.59 -12.52 21.74
N GLU A 59 8.80 -13.06 21.58
CA GLU A 59 9.21 -13.73 20.35
C GLU A 59 8.35 -14.97 20.04
N GLY A 60 8.08 -15.22 18.76
CA GLY A 60 7.29 -16.36 18.29
C GLY A 60 5.77 -16.14 18.37
N ASN A 61 5.00 -17.21 18.21
CA ASN A 61 3.56 -17.17 17.95
C ASN A 61 2.68 -17.57 19.15
N ALA A 62 3.22 -17.54 20.36
CA ALA A 62 2.51 -17.96 21.58
C ALA A 62 1.23 -17.15 21.88
N VAL A 63 1.15 -15.91 21.39
CA VAL A 63 -0.06 -15.07 21.50
C VAL A 63 -1.22 -15.60 20.64
N PHE A 64 -0.91 -16.31 19.55
CA PHE A 64 -1.87 -16.89 18.61
C PHE A 64 -2.14 -18.37 18.91
N TYR A 65 -1.14 -19.11 19.40
CA TYR A 65 -1.18 -20.56 19.46
C TYR A 65 -0.64 -21.16 20.76
N GLY A 66 -1.20 -22.31 21.13
CA GLY A 66 -0.78 -23.10 22.30
C GLY A 66 -1.50 -22.72 23.59
N ASP A 67 -0.97 -23.19 24.72
CA ASP A 67 -1.61 -23.06 26.04
C ASP A 67 -1.69 -21.61 26.57
N GLN A 68 -1.03 -20.66 25.90
CA GLN A 68 -1.01 -19.24 26.26
C GLN A 68 -1.66 -18.35 25.19
N ALA A 69 -2.29 -18.93 24.17
CA ALA A 69 -2.96 -18.16 23.13
C ALA A 69 -4.06 -17.29 23.75
N LEU A 70 -4.08 -16.01 23.37
CA LEU A 70 -5.05 -15.03 23.86
C LEU A 70 -5.89 -14.44 22.74
N VAL A 71 -5.65 -14.78 21.47
CA VAL A 71 -6.40 -14.22 20.34
C VAL A 71 -7.45 -15.21 19.86
N ASP A 72 -8.69 -14.75 19.67
CA ASP A 72 -9.67 -15.49 18.87
C ASP A 72 -9.24 -15.43 17.40
N MET A 73 -8.49 -16.44 16.97
CA MET A 73 -7.92 -16.49 15.63
C MET A 73 -8.97 -16.59 14.51
N GLU A 74 -10.13 -17.19 14.77
CA GLU A 74 -11.21 -17.23 13.77
C GLU A 74 -11.75 -15.82 13.52
N ASN A 75 -12.04 -15.10 14.61
CA ASN A 75 -12.43 -13.68 14.53
C ASN A 75 -11.33 -12.83 13.90
N PHE A 76 -10.08 -12.99 14.31
CA PHE A 76 -8.96 -12.17 13.86
C PHE A 76 -8.67 -12.36 12.36
N PHE A 77 -8.72 -13.59 11.84
CA PHE A 77 -8.60 -13.83 10.39
C PHE A 77 -9.77 -13.23 9.60
N ALA A 78 -11.00 -13.32 10.12
CA ALA A 78 -12.16 -12.71 9.47
C ALA A 78 -12.05 -11.18 9.47
N PHE A 79 -11.55 -10.59 10.56
CA PHE A 79 -11.27 -9.17 10.68
C PHE A 79 -10.22 -8.72 9.66
N MET A 80 -9.03 -9.32 9.66
CA MET A 80 -7.96 -9.00 8.71
C MET A 80 -8.41 -9.16 7.26
N ALA A 81 -9.12 -10.24 6.93
CA ALA A 81 -9.67 -10.42 5.59
C ALA A 81 -10.70 -9.34 5.24
N GLY A 82 -11.53 -8.91 6.20
CA GLY A 82 -12.49 -7.81 6.03
C GLY A 82 -11.82 -6.49 5.68
N GLU A 83 -10.77 -6.12 6.43
CA GLU A 83 -9.94 -4.94 6.18
C GLU A 83 -9.37 -4.96 4.76
N VAL A 84 -8.81 -6.10 4.33
CA VAL A 84 -8.29 -6.27 2.97
C VAL A 84 -9.40 -6.15 1.94
N VAL A 85 -10.50 -6.86 2.12
CA VAL A 85 -11.62 -6.84 1.18
C VAL A 85 -12.11 -5.42 0.95
N VAL A 86 -12.33 -4.65 2.01
CA VAL A 86 -12.85 -3.29 1.87
C VAL A 86 -11.76 -2.25 1.61
N GLY A 87 -10.47 -2.60 1.69
CA GLY A 87 -9.38 -1.66 1.47
C GLY A 87 -9.24 -0.65 2.61
N HIS A 88 -9.40 -1.10 3.85
CA HIS A 88 -9.35 -0.24 5.05
C HIS A 88 -7.92 0.00 5.51
N PHE A 89 -7.19 0.80 4.73
CA PHE A 89 -5.77 1.04 4.95
C PHE A 89 -5.46 1.91 6.18
N ASP A 90 -6.43 2.71 6.66
CA ASP A 90 -6.34 3.48 7.90
C ASP A 90 -7.05 2.78 9.06
N GLY A 91 -7.34 1.48 8.89
CA GLY A 91 -7.85 0.60 9.91
C GLY A 91 -6.73 0.04 10.80
N HIS A 92 -6.83 -1.23 11.17
CA HIS A 92 -5.77 -1.88 11.95
C HIS A 92 -4.42 -1.85 11.22
N MET A 93 -4.43 -1.90 9.88
CA MET A 93 -3.21 -1.69 9.09
C MET A 93 -2.56 -0.34 9.39
N GLY A 94 -3.34 0.74 9.51
CA GLY A 94 -2.83 2.08 9.80
C GLY A 94 -2.76 2.44 11.29
N GLY A 95 -3.03 1.50 12.21
CA GLY A 95 -3.05 1.76 13.66
C GLY A 95 -4.26 2.59 14.15
N HIS A 96 -5.39 2.54 13.45
CA HIS A 96 -6.55 3.40 13.72
C HIS A 96 -7.89 2.70 13.40
N ASN A 97 -9.03 3.24 13.85
CA ASN A 97 -10.35 2.83 13.38
C ASN A 97 -10.67 1.33 13.62
N PHE A 98 -10.30 0.80 14.78
CA PHE A 98 -10.72 -0.54 15.22
C PHE A 98 -10.87 -0.61 16.74
N PHE A 99 -11.63 -1.59 17.19
CA PHE A 99 -11.74 -1.96 18.60
C PHE A 99 -11.10 -3.32 18.83
N ILE A 100 -10.68 -3.53 20.08
CA ILE A 100 -10.40 -4.85 20.62
C ILE A 100 -11.25 -5.10 21.86
N TYR A 101 -11.79 -6.31 21.98
CA TYR A 101 -12.62 -6.73 23.09
C TYR A 101 -12.02 -7.97 23.75
N HIS A 102 -11.86 -7.91 25.06
CA HIS A 102 -11.44 -9.05 25.87
C HIS A 102 -12.65 -9.74 26.48
N GLU A 103 -12.98 -10.94 25.98
CA GLU A 103 -14.11 -11.73 26.47
C GLU A 103 -13.72 -12.56 27.70
N PRO A 104 -14.30 -12.31 28.90
CA PRO A 104 -13.83 -12.94 30.14
C PRO A 104 -14.09 -14.44 30.25
N THR A 105 -15.08 -14.98 29.54
CA THR A 105 -15.45 -16.39 29.65
C THR A 105 -14.44 -17.30 28.97
N ASP A 106 -13.95 -16.89 27.80
CA ASP A 106 -12.97 -17.66 27.02
C ASP A 106 -11.53 -17.15 27.21
N ASP A 107 -11.34 -15.99 27.85
CA ASP A 107 -10.04 -15.33 28.04
C ASP A 107 -9.36 -15.01 26.69
N LEU A 108 -10.19 -14.62 25.71
CA LEU A 108 -9.78 -14.35 24.33
C LEU A 108 -10.05 -12.89 23.94
N TRP A 109 -9.17 -12.38 23.09
CA TRP A 109 -9.21 -11.06 22.49
C TRP A 109 -9.73 -11.17 21.06
N SER A 110 -10.70 -10.34 20.74
CA SER A 110 -11.30 -10.24 19.41
C SER A 110 -11.18 -8.82 18.87
N TYR A 111 -11.17 -8.68 17.55
CA TYR A 111 -11.01 -7.42 16.84
C TYR A 111 -12.30 -7.05 16.10
N GLN A 112 -12.63 -5.76 16.08
CA GLN A 112 -13.81 -5.24 15.38
C GLN A 112 -13.46 -3.99 14.57
N PRO A 113 -13.92 -3.87 13.31
CA PRO A 113 -13.64 -2.71 12.50
C PRO A 113 -14.48 -1.51 12.96
N TRP A 114 -13.95 -0.31 12.79
CA TRP A 114 -14.65 0.93 13.03
C TRP A 114 -14.40 1.93 11.89
N SER A 115 -15.19 3.00 11.83
CA SER A 115 -14.97 4.15 10.94
C SER A 115 -14.50 3.83 9.51
N LEU A 116 -15.28 3.01 8.79
CA LEU A 116 -14.99 2.57 7.42
C LEU A 116 -15.22 3.66 6.33
N ASP A 117 -15.09 4.95 6.65
CA ASP A 117 -15.43 6.04 5.74
C ASP A 117 -14.41 6.24 4.60
N GLN A 118 -13.18 5.73 4.75
CA GLN A 118 -12.14 5.73 3.71
C GLN A 118 -12.02 4.40 2.95
N ALA A 119 -12.91 3.44 3.20
CA ALA A 119 -12.92 2.16 2.52
C ALA A 119 -13.41 2.25 1.05
N LEU A 120 -13.19 1.18 0.28
CA LEU A 120 -13.59 0.98 -1.12
C LEU A 120 -12.93 1.96 -2.11
N ALA A 121 -11.78 2.51 -1.74
CA ALA A 121 -11.04 3.50 -2.51
C ALA A 121 -9.59 3.11 -2.79
N ARG A 122 -8.90 2.49 -1.83
CA ARG A 122 -7.53 1.98 -1.98
C ARG A 122 -7.54 0.46 -2.05
N HIS A 123 -6.82 -0.07 -3.02
CA HIS A 123 -6.54 -1.50 -3.10
C HIS A 123 -5.36 -1.81 -2.16
N VAL A 124 -5.57 -2.76 -1.24
CA VAL A 124 -4.52 -3.30 -0.35
C VAL A 124 -4.31 -4.77 -0.66
N THR A 125 -3.12 -5.32 -0.48
CA THR A 125 -2.92 -6.77 -0.71
C THR A 125 -3.26 -7.59 0.53
N PRO A 126 -3.50 -8.92 0.41
CA PRO A 126 -3.68 -9.78 1.59
C PRO A 126 -2.52 -9.79 2.58
N TYR A 127 -1.32 -9.36 2.14
CA TYR A 127 -0.07 -9.41 2.91
C TYR A 127 0.35 -8.03 3.44
N GLU A 128 -0.36 -6.97 3.04
CA GLU A 128 -0.11 -5.60 3.47
C GLU A 128 -0.75 -5.36 4.83
N HIS A 129 -0.07 -5.80 5.90
CA HIS A 129 -0.50 -5.59 7.29
C HIS A 129 0.58 -4.88 8.08
N GLU A 130 0.32 -3.61 8.39
CA GLU A 130 1.23 -2.77 9.20
C GLU A 130 0.86 -2.77 10.69
N GLY A 131 -0.36 -3.18 11.06
CA GLY A 131 -0.76 -3.37 12.46
C GLY A 131 -0.03 -4.54 13.12
N PHE A 132 0.39 -4.39 14.37
CA PHE A 132 1.41 -5.21 15.03
C PHE A 132 1.09 -6.72 15.00
N LEU A 133 -0.11 -7.13 15.41
CA LEU A 133 -0.48 -8.56 15.35
C LEU A 133 -0.68 -9.07 13.93
N GLY A 134 -1.16 -8.22 13.02
CA GLY A 134 -1.33 -8.58 11.62
C GLY A 134 0.02 -8.83 10.98
N HIS A 135 0.94 -7.87 11.12
CA HIS A 135 2.33 -7.99 10.72
C HIS A 135 2.98 -9.25 11.32
N LYS A 136 2.83 -9.44 12.64
CA LYS A 136 3.40 -10.60 13.33
C LYS A 136 2.84 -11.92 12.81
N CYS A 137 1.54 -11.98 12.53
CA CYS A 137 0.92 -13.17 11.94
C CYS A 137 1.39 -13.40 10.51
N MET A 138 1.51 -12.34 9.71
CA MET A 138 2.04 -12.48 8.35
C MET A 138 3.44 -13.08 8.41
N HIS A 139 4.31 -12.66 9.32
CA HIS A 139 5.69 -13.15 9.48
C HIS A 139 5.85 -14.43 10.32
N ASP A 140 4.75 -15.12 10.68
CA ASP A 140 4.81 -16.44 11.30
C ASP A 140 4.33 -17.51 10.31
N PRO A 141 5.14 -18.52 9.96
CA PRO A 141 4.79 -19.50 8.92
C PRO A 141 3.46 -20.24 9.18
N GLN A 142 3.17 -20.57 10.44
CA GLN A 142 1.92 -21.25 10.78
C GLN A 142 0.73 -20.28 10.66
N CYS A 143 0.88 -19.06 11.18
CA CYS A 143 -0.17 -18.04 11.13
C CYS A 143 -0.50 -17.61 9.71
N LEU A 144 0.50 -17.41 8.86
CA LEU A 144 0.29 -17.06 7.45
C LEU A 144 -0.48 -18.15 6.70
N VAL A 145 -0.09 -19.42 6.87
CA VAL A 145 -0.78 -20.56 6.24
C VAL A 145 -2.24 -20.61 6.68
N ASP A 146 -2.50 -20.47 7.98
CA ASP A 146 -3.85 -20.52 8.52
C ASP A 146 -4.70 -19.32 8.06
N TYR A 147 -4.10 -18.13 7.97
CA TYR A 147 -4.74 -16.93 7.44
C TYR A 147 -5.11 -17.08 5.95
N VAL A 148 -4.17 -17.50 5.10
CA VAL A 148 -4.41 -17.70 3.66
C VAL A 148 -5.51 -18.75 3.46
N ALA A 149 -5.45 -19.85 4.22
CA ALA A 149 -6.48 -20.88 4.19
C ALA A 149 -7.85 -20.33 4.62
N ALA A 150 -7.93 -19.56 5.71
CA ALA A 150 -9.16 -18.91 6.17
C ALA A 150 -9.71 -17.93 5.12
N PHE A 151 -8.85 -17.13 4.50
CA PHE A 151 -9.26 -16.18 3.46
C PHE A 151 -9.86 -16.91 2.25
N GLN A 152 -9.16 -17.92 1.73
CA GLN A 152 -9.60 -18.71 0.58
C GLN A 152 -10.88 -19.51 0.85
N GLN A 153 -11.00 -20.10 2.04
CA GLN A 153 -12.09 -21.01 2.37
C GLN A 153 -13.33 -20.32 2.94
N GLN A 154 -13.18 -19.12 3.51
CA GLN A 154 -14.26 -18.41 4.19
C GLN A 154 -14.55 -17.05 3.57
N ALA A 155 -13.56 -16.15 3.52
CA ALA A 155 -13.78 -14.76 3.10
C ALA A 155 -14.17 -14.63 1.62
N LEU A 156 -13.41 -15.24 0.70
CA LEU A 156 -13.72 -15.20 -0.74
C LEU A 156 -15.08 -15.84 -1.07
N PRO A 157 -15.43 -17.05 -0.57
CA PRO A 157 -16.76 -17.60 -0.77
C PRO A 157 -17.87 -16.72 -0.20
N ARG A 158 -17.65 -16.09 0.96
CA ARG A 158 -18.63 -15.17 1.55
C ARG A 158 -18.93 -14.00 0.63
N LEU A 159 -17.91 -13.36 0.05
CA LEU A 159 -18.12 -12.28 -0.94
C LEU A 159 -18.97 -12.72 -2.12
N ALA A 160 -18.75 -13.94 -2.62
CA ALA A 160 -19.51 -14.48 -3.74
C ALA A 160 -20.99 -14.74 -3.41
N THR A 161 -21.37 -14.80 -2.13
CA THR A 161 -22.78 -14.98 -1.71
C THR A 161 -23.54 -13.67 -1.54
N VAL A 162 -22.86 -12.52 -1.46
CA VAL A 162 -23.49 -11.22 -1.29
C VAL A 162 -23.90 -10.65 -2.65
N ASP A 163 -25.20 -10.35 -2.81
CA ASP A 163 -25.70 -9.59 -3.95
C ASP A 163 -25.46 -8.09 -3.72
N PHE A 164 -24.21 -7.65 -3.94
CA PHE A 164 -23.82 -6.26 -3.72
C PHE A 164 -24.64 -5.27 -4.54
N GLU A 165 -25.08 -5.65 -5.74
CA GLU A 165 -25.94 -4.79 -6.55
C GLU A 165 -27.30 -4.56 -5.88
N ALA A 166 -27.92 -5.63 -5.35
CA ALA A 166 -29.17 -5.53 -4.62
C ALA A 166 -29.01 -4.73 -3.32
N GLU A 167 -27.94 -4.95 -2.55
CA GLU A 167 -27.66 -4.20 -1.31
C GLU A 167 -27.48 -2.70 -1.59
N ILE A 168 -26.66 -2.35 -2.59
CA ILE A 168 -26.46 -0.95 -3.01
C ILE A 168 -27.79 -0.33 -3.45
N ALA A 169 -28.60 -1.07 -4.22
CA ALA A 169 -29.91 -0.57 -4.66
C ALA A 169 -30.85 -0.29 -3.47
N GLN A 170 -30.88 -1.15 -2.45
CA GLN A 170 -31.69 -0.94 -1.24
C GLN A 170 -31.26 0.31 -0.47
N VAL A 171 -29.95 0.51 -0.28
CA VAL A 171 -29.42 1.71 0.37
C VAL A 171 -29.76 2.97 -0.44
N MET A 172 -29.64 2.91 -1.77
CA MET A 172 -29.99 4.03 -2.65
C MET A 172 -31.47 4.40 -2.58
N LEU A 173 -32.37 3.41 -2.49
CA LEU A 173 -33.81 3.65 -2.40
C LEU A 173 -34.20 4.55 -1.22
N VAL A 174 -33.47 4.49 -0.11
CA VAL A 174 -33.76 5.26 1.11
C VAL A 174 -32.90 6.52 1.27
N THR A 175 -31.75 6.60 0.59
CA THR A 175 -30.80 7.71 0.76
C THR A 175 -30.79 8.74 -0.38
N ASP A 176 -31.22 8.39 -1.60
CA ASP A 176 -30.95 9.24 -2.78
C ASP A 176 -31.65 10.59 -2.73
N GLU A 177 -32.92 10.62 -2.30
CA GLU A 177 -33.68 11.87 -2.17
C GLU A 177 -33.08 12.78 -1.09
N ALA A 178 -32.67 12.20 0.05
CA ALA A 178 -32.03 12.95 1.13
C ALA A 178 -30.71 13.58 0.67
N MET A 179 -29.88 12.83 -0.05
CA MET A 179 -28.63 13.33 -0.63
C MET A 179 -28.89 14.48 -1.62
N ARG A 180 -29.84 14.31 -2.56
CA ARG A 180 -30.14 15.33 -3.58
C ARG A 180 -30.68 16.62 -2.96
N SER A 181 -31.49 16.51 -1.92
CA SER A 181 -32.13 17.65 -1.25
C SER A 181 -31.29 18.30 -0.16
N ASP A 182 -30.23 17.65 0.36
CA ASP A 182 -29.41 18.24 1.44
C ASP A 182 -28.68 19.52 0.96
N PRO A 183 -28.97 20.70 1.54
CA PRO A 183 -28.29 21.94 1.16
C PRO A 183 -26.87 22.06 1.72
N ARG A 184 -26.44 21.13 2.58
CA ARG A 184 -25.12 21.12 3.25
C ARG A 184 -24.15 20.12 2.63
N LYS A 185 -24.56 19.36 1.61
CA LYS A 185 -23.66 18.38 0.98
C LYS A 185 -22.39 19.09 0.45
N PRO A 186 -21.20 18.60 0.79
CA PRO A 186 -19.96 19.21 0.34
C PRO A 186 -19.62 18.89 -1.12
N TYR A 187 -20.30 17.90 -1.71
CA TYR A 187 -20.08 17.41 -3.07
C TYR A 187 -21.27 17.66 -3.99
N SER A 188 -21.01 17.81 -5.29
CA SER A 188 -22.05 17.87 -6.30
C SER A 188 -22.76 16.52 -6.45
N VAL A 189 -23.97 16.54 -7.01
CA VAL A 189 -24.71 15.30 -7.30
C VAL A 189 -23.90 14.38 -8.23
N ASP A 190 -23.23 14.93 -9.23
CA ASP A 190 -22.44 14.15 -10.19
C ASP A 190 -21.23 13.50 -9.50
N GLN A 191 -20.58 14.20 -8.56
CA GLN A 191 -19.49 13.62 -7.76
C GLN A 191 -19.97 12.46 -6.89
N VAL A 192 -21.13 12.59 -6.24
CA VAL A 192 -21.70 11.49 -5.44
C VAL A 192 -22.05 10.28 -6.32
N LEU A 193 -22.61 10.51 -7.50
CA LEU A 193 -22.94 9.43 -8.44
C LEU A 193 -21.68 8.73 -8.97
N ALA A 194 -20.61 9.49 -9.26
CA ALA A 194 -19.32 8.92 -9.65
C ALA A 194 -18.70 8.09 -8.51
N GLY A 195 -18.70 8.61 -7.27
CA GLY A 195 -18.18 7.90 -6.11
C GLY A 195 -18.91 6.57 -5.82
N ARG A 196 -20.23 6.53 -6.03
CA ARG A 196 -21.02 5.29 -5.93
C ARG A 196 -20.61 4.27 -6.99
N GLU A 197 -20.43 4.70 -8.23
CA GLU A 197 -20.00 3.80 -9.31
C GLU A 197 -18.57 3.28 -9.06
N ASN A 198 -17.67 4.11 -8.55
CA ASN A 198 -16.34 3.69 -8.13
C ASN A 198 -16.40 2.62 -7.03
N SER A 199 -17.16 2.88 -5.95
CA SER A 199 -17.33 1.93 -4.85
C SER A 199 -17.95 0.60 -5.30
N ARG A 200 -18.94 0.68 -6.20
CA ARG A 200 -19.57 -0.49 -6.82
C ARG A 200 -18.58 -1.31 -7.63
N ASN A 201 -17.79 -0.66 -8.50
CA ASN A 201 -16.82 -1.35 -9.33
C ASN A 201 -15.68 -1.96 -8.51
N TYR A 202 -15.24 -1.27 -7.44
CA TYR A 202 -14.28 -1.80 -6.49
C TYR A 202 -14.75 -3.13 -5.90
N ILE A 203 -15.90 -3.14 -5.22
CA ILE A 203 -16.32 -4.33 -4.47
C ILE A 203 -16.71 -5.51 -5.37
N LEU A 204 -17.30 -5.24 -6.55
CA LEU A 204 -17.67 -6.28 -7.51
C LEU A 204 -16.45 -6.95 -8.16
N GLY A 205 -15.32 -6.23 -8.31
CA GLY A 205 -14.07 -6.79 -8.84
C GLY A 205 -13.20 -7.47 -7.79
N ARG A 206 -13.42 -7.16 -6.50
CA ARG A 206 -12.47 -7.43 -5.43
C ARG A 206 -12.10 -8.90 -5.26
N ALA A 207 -13.08 -9.81 -5.30
CA ALA A 207 -12.80 -11.23 -5.14
C ALA A 207 -11.92 -11.80 -6.26
N ALA A 208 -12.13 -11.33 -7.51
CA ALA A 208 -11.34 -11.77 -8.66
C ALA A 208 -9.91 -11.21 -8.64
N GLU A 209 -9.73 -10.05 -8.03
CA GLU A 209 -8.43 -9.42 -7.83
C GLU A 209 -7.61 -10.11 -6.72
N LEU A 210 -8.25 -10.46 -5.61
CA LEU A 210 -7.58 -11.05 -4.44
C LEU A 210 -7.27 -12.54 -4.61
N ALA A 211 -8.12 -13.30 -5.30
CA ALA A 211 -7.97 -14.75 -5.40
C ALA A 211 -6.60 -15.20 -5.95
N PRO A 212 -6.04 -14.61 -7.03
CA PRO A 212 -4.72 -14.97 -7.52
C PRO A 212 -3.58 -14.63 -6.55
N GLN A 213 -3.73 -13.58 -5.73
CA GLN A 213 -2.70 -13.17 -4.76
C GLN A 213 -2.58 -14.17 -3.61
N LEU A 214 -3.68 -14.87 -3.29
CA LEU A 214 -3.73 -15.89 -2.25
C LEU A 214 -3.29 -17.28 -2.76
N ASP A 215 -3.03 -17.46 -4.07
CA ASP A 215 -2.63 -18.74 -4.67
C ASP A 215 -1.11 -18.96 -4.56
N CYS A 216 -0.60 -18.94 -3.32
CA CYS A 216 0.83 -19.02 -3.01
C CYS A 216 1.23 -20.30 -2.24
N LEU A 217 0.27 -20.98 -1.61
CA LEU A 217 0.55 -22.20 -0.83
C LEU A 217 0.72 -23.43 -1.74
N VAL A 218 1.76 -24.22 -1.49
CA VAL A 218 1.98 -25.51 -2.15
C VAL A 218 1.59 -26.64 -1.20
N ASP A 219 0.59 -27.44 -1.58
CA ASP A 219 0.04 -28.52 -0.74
C ASP A 219 -0.36 -28.06 0.69
N GLY A 220 -0.80 -26.81 0.83
CA GLY A 220 -1.21 -26.22 2.11
C GLY A 220 -0.03 -25.84 3.03
N GLN A 221 1.18 -25.76 2.48
CA GLN A 221 2.35 -25.25 3.17
C GLN A 221 2.92 -24.06 2.42
N GLN A 222 3.63 -23.21 3.15
CA GLN A 222 4.55 -22.25 2.55
C GLN A 222 5.92 -22.94 2.47
N PRO A 223 6.35 -23.38 1.28
CA PRO A 223 7.72 -23.84 1.12
C PRO A 223 8.69 -22.68 1.39
N ASP A 224 9.84 -23.02 1.95
CA ASP A 224 10.99 -22.15 2.20
C ASP A 224 12.19 -23.07 1.92
N ALA A 225 12.61 -23.10 0.65
CA ALA A 225 13.51 -24.15 0.16
C ALA A 225 14.99 -23.89 0.49
N ASP A 226 15.37 -22.64 0.77
CA ASP A 226 16.70 -22.26 1.22
C ASP A 226 16.80 -21.94 2.73
N HIS A 227 15.68 -21.90 3.43
CA HIS A 227 15.53 -21.69 4.87
C HIS A 227 15.92 -20.29 5.34
N ASP A 228 15.60 -19.25 4.58
CA ASP A 228 15.79 -17.85 4.99
C ASP A 228 14.57 -17.26 5.72
N GLY A 229 13.46 -18.01 5.79
CA GLY A 229 12.20 -17.60 6.40
C GLY A 229 11.20 -16.97 5.43
N TYR A 230 11.58 -16.81 4.16
CA TYR A 230 10.76 -16.34 3.07
C TYR A 230 10.33 -17.53 2.19
N GLY A 231 9.23 -17.33 1.49
CA GLY A 231 8.59 -18.35 0.66
C GLY A 231 7.59 -17.70 -0.28
N PRO A 232 6.78 -18.43 -1.06
CA PRO A 232 6.01 -17.82 -2.14
C PRO A 232 4.91 -16.88 -1.62
N CYS A 233 4.37 -17.16 -0.43
CA CYS A 233 3.39 -16.29 0.23
C CYS A 233 4.01 -15.04 0.86
N PHE A 234 5.32 -15.03 1.08
CA PHE A 234 6.06 -13.84 1.48
C PHE A 234 6.59 -13.05 0.26
N GLN A 235 6.33 -13.50 -0.96
CA GLN A 235 6.87 -12.90 -2.19
C GLN A 235 8.39 -13.08 -2.33
N ASP A 236 8.92 -14.20 -1.82
CA ASP A 236 10.26 -14.64 -2.21
C ASP A 236 10.31 -14.88 -3.73
N CYS A 237 11.24 -14.20 -4.38
CA CYS A 237 11.45 -14.24 -5.80
C CYS A 237 12.50 -15.28 -6.24
N ASP A 238 13.31 -15.84 -5.32
CA ASP A 238 14.17 -17.01 -5.54
C ASP A 238 14.35 -17.89 -4.29
N GLU A 239 13.43 -18.84 -4.14
CA GLU A 239 13.40 -19.90 -3.10
C GLU A 239 14.66 -20.79 -2.97
N ASN A 240 15.70 -20.56 -3.77
CA ASN A 240 16.94 -21.32 -3.73
C ASN A 240 18.15 -20.47 -3.30
N ASP A 241 17.97 -19.17 -3.06
CA ASP A 241 19.03 -18.25 -2.65
C ASP A 241 18.60 -17.39 -1.44
N PRO A 242 19.11 -17.69 -0.22
CA PRO A 242 18.67 -17.04 1.02
C PRO A 242 19.14 -15.58 1.15
N ALA A 243 19.78 -15.05 0.11
CA ALA A 243 20.17 -13.65 -0.01
C ALA A 243 19.21 -12.84 -0.91
N ILE A 244 18.18 -13.49 -1.47
CA ILE A 244 17.17 -12.90 -2.34
C ILE A 244 15.82 -13.09 -1.66
N ASN A 245 15.32 -12.05 -1.00
CA ASN A 245 14.03 -12.07 -0.31
C ASN A 245 13.58 -10.63 -0.02
N PRO A 246 12.28 -10.37 0.26
CA PRO A 246 11.73 -9.06 0.56
C PRO A 246 12.48 -8.17 1.57
N ASP A 247 13.21 -8.77 2.51
CA ASP A 247 13.96 -8.06 3.56
C ASP A 247 15.47 -7.94 3.26
N ALA A 248 15.93 -8.52 2.15
CA ALA A 248 17.32 -8.46 1.76
C ALA A 248 17.73 -7.02 1.45
N ALA A 249 19.00 -6.71 1.66
CA ALA A 249 19.54 -5.45 1.20
C ALA A 249 19.85 -5.55 -0.29
N GLU A 250 19.29 -4.66 -1.10
CA GLU A 250 19.59 -4.60 -2.52
C GLU A 250 21.09 -4.38 -2.78
N LEU A 251 21.64 -5.18 -3.68
CA LEU A 251 23.01 -5.06 -4.17
C LEU A 251 22.98 -4.50 -5.60
N CYS A 252 24.15 -4.13 -6.12
CA CYS A 252 24.28 -3.64 -7.50
C CYS A 252 24.88 -4.74 -8.38
N ASP A 253 24.24 -5.89 -8.40
CA ASP A 253 24.73 -7.08 -9.09
C ASP A 253 23.83 -7.54 -10.25
N GLY A 254 22.77 -6.78 -10.55
CA GLY A 254 21.84 -7.04 -11.63
C GLY A 254 20.78 -8.08 -11.27
N VAL A 255 20.59 -8.34 -9.98
CA VAL A 255 19.54 -9.17 -9.40
C VAL A 255 18.68 -8.29 -8.50
N ASP A 256 17.36 -8.49 -8.52
CA ASP A 256 16.43 -7.91 -7.56
C ASP A 256 16.54 -8.73 -6.26
N ASN A 257 17.40 -8.30 -5.35
CA ASN A 257 17.67 -9.03 -4.11
C ASN A 257 16.54 -8.83 -3.12
N ASP A 258 15.95 -7.64 -3.06
CA ASP A 258 14.87 -7.30 -2.13
C ASP A 258 13.46 -7.64 -2.66
N CYS A 259 13.37 -8.34 -3.78
CA CYS A 259 12.14 -8.82 -4.42
C CYS A 259 11.07 -7.72 -4.59
N SER A 260 11.48 -6.46 -4.71
CA SER A 260 10.59 -5.31 -4.93
C SER A 260 9.97 -5.29 -6.33
N GLY A 261 10.47 -6.13 -7.23
CA GLY A 261 10.13 -6.16 -8.65
C GLY A 261 11.02 -5.25 -9.51
N PHE A 262 12.03 -4.62 -8.89
CA PHE A 262 12.94 -3.69 -9.54
C PHE A 262 14.40 -4.08 -9.25
N VAL A 263 15.18 -4.26 -10.32
CA VAL A 263 16.59 -4.65 -10.20
C VAL A 263 17.47 -3.44 -9.88
N ASP A 264 18.32 -3.57 -8.85
CA ASP A 264 19.31 -2.59 -8.38
C ASP A 264 18.69 -1.21 -7.99
N ASP A 265 17.51 -1.21 -7.37
CA ASP A 265 16.63 -0.03 -7.24
C ASP A 265 16.94 0.90 -6.03
N THR A 266 18.06 0.68 -5.33
CA THR A 266 18.41 1.49 -4.15
C THR A 266 19.31 2.70 -4.41
N PRO A 267 19.24 3.75 -3.56
CA PRO A 267 20.15 4.90 -3.57
C PRO A 267 21.66 4.57 -3.50
N ALA A 268 21.99 3.32 -3.16
CA ALA A 268 23.37 2.85 -3.00
C ALA A 268 24.04 2.49 -4.33
N CYS A 269 23.29 2.29 -5.41
CA CYS A 269 23.86 1.92 -6.69
C CYS A 269 24.39 3.13 -7.47
N PRO A 270 25.70 3.17 -7.80
CA PRO A 270 26.27 4.29 -8.54
C PRO A 270 25.69 4.31 -9.95
N CYS A 271 24.92 5.36 -10.25
CA CYS A 271 24.34 5.57 -11.57
C CYS A 271 25.41 5.55 -12.67
N PRO A 272 25.35 4.64 -13.66
CA PRO A 272 26.27 4.62 -14.79
C PRO A 272 26.37 5.99 -15.46
N ALA A 273 27.60 6.41 -15.78
CA ALA A 273 27.85 7.71 -16.37
C ALA A 273 28.07 7.62 -17.89
N VAL A 274 27.43 8.51 -18.64
CA VAL A 274 27.68 8.75 -20.07
C VAL A 274 28.10 10.21 -20.27
N VAL A 275 29.06 10.44 -21.17
CA VAL A 275 29.51 11.79 -21.52
C VAL A 275 29.03 12.11 -22.93
N SER A 276 28.25 13.18 -23.05
CA SER A 276 27.78 13.68 -24.35
C SER A 276 27.97 15.20 -24.41
N GLU A 277 28.54 15.67 -25.53
CA GLU A 277 28.88 17.09 -25.75
C GLU A 277 29.73 17.75 -24.63
N GLY A 278 30.48 16.95 -23.87
CA GLY A 278 31.32 17.43 -22.76
C GLY A 278 30.61 17.56 -21.41
N GLN A 279 29.34 17.18 -21.34
CA GLN A 279 28.55 17.09 -20.10
C GLN A 279 28.41 15.62 -19.67
N THR A 280 28.44 15.37 -18.36
CA THR A 280 28.26 14.04 -17.78
C THR A 280 26.81 13.85 -17.34
N PHE A 281 26.20 12.76 -17.80
CA PHE A 281 24.87 12.32 -17.41
C PHE A 281 24.99 11.04 -16.60
N TYR A 282 24.21 10.96 -15.52
CA TYR A 282 24.16 9.83 -14.61
C TYR A 282 22.82 9.13 -14.80
N LEU A 283 22.85 7.88 -15.25
CA LEU A 283 21.69 7.07 -15.58
C LEU A 283 21.28 6.27 -14.34
N CYS A 284 20.29 6.74 -13.58
CA CYS A 284 19.88 6.10 -12.32
C CYS A 284 18.65 5.21 -12.56
N HIS A 285 18.80 3.90 -12.31
CA HIS A 285 17.75 2.91 -12.52
C HIS A 285 17.01 2.58 -11.21
N ASN A 286 16.52 3.62 -10.54
CA ASN A 286 15.71 3.51 -9.33
C ASN A 286 14.27 3.90 -9.66
N ASP A 287 13.27 3.30 -9.02
CA ASP A 287 11.87 3.67 -9.23
C ASP A 287 11.44 4.81 -8.31
N LEU A 288 11.79 6.04 -8.70
CA LEU A 288 11.42 7.25 -7.94
C LEU A 288 10.36 8.06 -8.68
N THR A 289 9.46 8.70 -7.92
CA THR A 289 8.60 9.74 -8.49
C THR A 289 9.46 10.85 -9.10
N TRP A 290 8.94 11.60 -10.07
CA TRP A 290 9.71 12.70 -10.68
C TRP A 290 10.21 13.69 -9.63
N VAL A 291 9.41 13.96 -8.59
CA VAL A 291 9.77 14.89 -7.50
C VAL A 291 10.91 14.34 -6.66
N ASP A 292 10.87 13.06 -6.32
CA ASP A 292 11.91 12.40 -5.54
C ASP A 292 13.21 12.26 -6.34
N ALA A 293 13.11 11.96 -7.64
CA ALA A 293 14.25 11.94 -8.55
C ALA A 293 14.96 13.31 -8.64
N ARG A 294 14.21 14.42 -8.67
CA ARG A 294 14.76 15.78 -8.58
C ARG A 294 15.56 15.97 -7.29
N ASP A 295 14.99 15.58 -6.16
CA ASP A 295 15.61 15.78 -4.85
C ASP A 295 16.83 14.87 -4.66
N TYR A 296 16.79 13.65 -5.21
CA TYR A 296 17.93 12.76 -5.30
C TYR A 296 19.09 13.39 -6.08
N CYS A 297 18.85 13.87 -7.31
CA CYS A 297 19.90 14.51 -8.09
C CYS A 297 20.50 15.72 -7.35
N ALA A 298 19.64 16.54 -6.71
CA ALA A 298 20.07 17.69 -5.93
C ALA A 298 20.95 17.29 -4.73
N ALA A 299 20.60 16.22 -4.01
CA ALA A 299 21.38 15.71 -2.88
C ALA A 299 22.78 15.24 -3.30
N GLN A 300 22.94 14.76 -4.54
CA GLN A 300 24.23 14.40 -5.13
C GLN A 300 25.01 15.59 -5.74
N GLY A 301 24.50 16.82 -5.59
CA GLY A 301 25.10 18.02 -6.18
C GLY A 301 24.87 18.17 -7.69
N ASN A 302 23.89 17.45 -8.24
CA ASN A 302 23.47 17.43 -9.63
C ASN A 302 22.04 18.02 -9.77
N VAL A 303 21.48 18.00 -10.98
CA VAL A 303 20.08 18.31 -11.28
C VAL A 303 19.50 17.22 -12.20
N LEU A 304 18.17 17.09 -12.30
CA LEU A 304 17.59 16.27 -13.36
C LEU A 304 18.06 16.77 -14.74
N ALA A 305 18.23 15.84 -15.66
CA ALA A 305 18.90 16.07 -16.93
C ALA A 305 18.32 17.27 -17.69
N HIS A 306 19.20 18.23 -17.95
CA HIS A 306 19.04 19.28 -18.94
C HIS A 306 19.82 18.88 -20.20
N PHE A 307 19.15 18.90 -21.36
CA PHE A 307 19.78 18.62 -22.64
C PHE A 307 19.93 19.91 -23.46
N SER A 308 21.11 20.12 -24.05
CA SER A 308 21.43 21.26 -24.92
C SER A 308 21.11 21.02 -26.40
N SER A 309 20.93 19.76 -26.81
CA SER A 309 20.63 19.42 -28.20
C SER A 309 19.86 18.09 -28.32
N ALA A 310 19.12 17.94 -29.42
CA ALA A 310 18.46 16.67 -29.75
C ALA A 310 19.47 15.52 -29.92
N ALA A 311 20.68 15.81 -30.39
CA ALA A 311 21.74 14.81 -30.54
C ALA A 311 22.26 14.33 -29.19
N GLN A 312 22.41 15.25 -28.22
CA GLN A 312 22.78 14.92 -26.85
C GLN A 312 21.71 14.03 -26.18
N SER A 313 20.43 14.38 -26.35
CA SER A 313 19.34 13.58 -25.81
C SER A 313 19.26 12.18 -26.43
N ASP A 314 19.53 12.03 -27.74
CA ASP A 314 19.57 10.72 -28.40
C ASP A 314 20.75 9.86 -27.90
N GLU A 315 21.96 10.43 -27.82
CA GLU A 315 23.14 9.68 -27.33
C GLU A 315 22.94 9.17 -25.90
N VAL A 316 22.39 10.01 -25.02
CA VAL A 316 22.09 9.63 -23.63
C VAL A 316 20.96 8.60 -23.58
N TRP A 317 19.92 8.73 -24.42
CA TRP A 317 18.88 7.70 -24.55
C TRP A 317 19.45 6.35 -25.00
N GLN A 318 20.36 6.30 -25.99
CA GLN A 318 20.93 5.03 -26.46
C GLN A 318 21.65 4.28 -25.33
N ALA A 319 22.31 5.01 -24.42
CA ALA A 319 22.94 4.44 -23.23
C ALA A 319 21.89 3.99 -22.19
N ALA A 320 20.90 4.85 -21.88
CA ALA A 320 19.80 4.53 -20.97
C ALA A 320 19.01 3.28 -21.40
N ALA A 321 18.75 3.14 -22.71
CA ALA A 321 18.03 2.02 -23.28
C ALA A 321 18.78 0.68 -23.19
N GLN A 322 20.11 0.69 -22.93
CA GLN A 322 20.84 -0.54 -22.61
C GLN A 322 20.59 -1.02 -21.18
N ILE A 323 20.17 -0.11 -20.28
CA ILE A 323 19.83 -0.43 -18.89
C ILE A 323 18.36 -0.82 -18.82
N SER A 324 17.46 0.04 -19.31
CA SER A 324 16.03 -0.24 -19.35
C SER A 324 15.34 0.48 -20.51
N GLY A 325 14.46 -0.26 -21.20
CA GLY A 325 13.55 0.29 -22.22
C GLY A 325 12.36 1.07 -21.66
N GLY A 326 12.30 1.23 -20.33
CA GLY A 326 11.30 2.02 -19.62
C GLY A 326 11.42 3.53 -19.86
N ARG A 327 10.73 4.28 -19.02
CA ARG A 327 10.75 5.75 -19.03
C ARG A 327 11.83 6.29 -18.10
N TRP A 328 12.39 7.44 -18.48
CA TRP A 328 13.46 8.09 -17.74
C TRP A 328 13.11 9.55 -17.45
N ALA A 329 12.92 9.95 -16.20
CA ALA A 329 12.61 11.32 -15.82
C ALA A 329 13.76 12.27 -16.18
N ILE A 330 13.41 13.46 -16.69
CA ILE A 330 14.34 14.52 -17.08
C ILE A 330 13.89 15.86 -16.47
N GLY A 331 14.74 16.90 -16.56
CA GLY A 331 14.48 18.18 -15.88
C GLY A 331 13.43 19.08 -16.54
N LEU A 332 12.91 18.71 -17.71
CA LEU A 332 11.87 19.48 -18.41
C LEU A 332 10.52 19.31 -17.71
N ASN A 333 9.80 20.40 -17.50
CA ASN A 333 8.52 20.42 -16.80
C ASN A 333 7.76 21.72 -17.09
N ASP A 334 6.46 21.76 -16.84
CA ASP A 334 5.63 22.98 -16.91
C ASP A 334 4.81 23.21 -15.64
N ARG A 335 5.25 22.60 -14.52
CA ARG A 335 4.67 22.65 -13.16
C ARG A 335 4.29 24.04 -12.63
N SER A 336 4.91 25.08 -13.17
CA SER A 336 4.63 26.47 -12.75
C SER A 336 3.54 27.14 -13.61
N VAL A 337 3.47 26.81 -14.89
CA VAL A 337 2.58 27.40 -15.88
C VAL A 337 2.25 26.35 -16.94
N GLU A 338 1.07 25.75 -16.85
CA GLU A 338 0.53 24.79 -17.81
C GLU A 338 0.78 25.22 -19.27
N GLY A 339 1.32 24.31 -20.06
CA GLY A 339 1.69 24.50 -21.47
C GLY A 339 2.95 25.33 -21.70
N THR A 340 3.69 25.69 -20.65
CA THR A 340 4.96 26.42 -20.76
C THR A 340 6.11 25.59 -20.16
N PHE A 341 6.68 24.73 -21.00
CA PHE A 341 7.81 23.88 -20.62
C PHE A 341 9.10 24.67 -20.40
N VAL A 342 9.72 24.44 -19.24
CA VAL A 342 11.01 25.00 -18.83
C VAL A 342 11.87 23.92 -18.20
N TRP A 343 13.19 24.06 -18.33
CA TRP A 343 14.14 23.29 -17.53
C TRP A 343 14.14 23.78 -16.08
N LEU A 344 14.75 23.02 -15.17
CA LEU A 344 14.83 23.36 -13.74
C LEU A 344 15.53 24.71 -13.45
N ASP A 345 16.35 25.21 -14.37
CA ASP A 345 16.99 26.53 -14.29
C ASP A 345 16.10 27.68 -14.81
N GLY A 346 14.90 27.36 -15.29
CA GLY A 346 13.93 28.29 -15.86
C GLY A 346 14.16 28.64 -17.33
N SER A 347 15.16 28.04 -17.99
CA SER A 347 15.38 28.22 -19.42
C SER A 347 14.34 27.46 -20.25
N ALA A 348 13.97 28.03 -21.40
CA ALA A 348 13.10 27.34 -22.36
C ALA A 348 13.93 26.36 -23.21
N PRO A 349 13.35 25.25 -23.67
CA PRO A 349 14.07 24.31 -24.52
C PRO A 349 14.38 24.93 -25.90
N ASP A 350 15.64 24.79 -26.36
CA ASP A 350 16.09 25.25 -27.68
C ASP A 350 15.69 24.29 -28.82
N PHE A 351 15.15 23.12 -28.48
CA PHE A 351 14.69 22.09 -29.40
C PHE A 351 13.55 21.29 -28.76
N GLU A 352 12.78 20.59 -29.59
CA GLU A 352 11.68 19.75 -29.13
C GLU A 352 11.73 18.39 -29.82
N ILE A 353 11.61 17.31 -29.04
CA ILE A 353 11.60 15.92 -29.52
C ILE A 353 10.43 15.14 -28.92
N TRP A 354 9.26 15.78 -28.85
CA TRP A 354 8.04 15.15 -28.37
C TRP A 354 7.66 13.90 -29.16
N ALA A 355 7.12 12.90 -28.46
CA ALA A 355 6.51 11.73 -29.08
C ALA A 355 5.28 12.13 -29.92
N GLY A 356 4.90 11.29 -30.86
CA GLY A 356 3.76 11.57 -31.73
C GLY A 356 2.46 11.71 -30.93
N GLY A 357 1.89 12.92 -30.91
CA GLY A 357 0.68 13.23 -30.14
C GLY A 357 0.93 13.89 -28.79
N GLU A 358 2.20 14.16 -28.44
CA GLU A 358 2.62 14.91 -27.25
C GLU A 358 3.10 16.33 -27.64
N PRO A 359 3.06 17.31 -26.72
CA PRO A 359 2.36 17.26 -25.43
C PRO A 359 0.85 17.10 -25.66
N SER A 360 0.26 16.10 -25.00
CA SER A 360 -1.08 15.64 -25.30
C SER A 360 -2.14 16.56 -24.70
N HIS A 361 -1.77 17.38 -23.70
CA HIS A 361 -2.65 18.29 -22.94
C HIS A 361 -3.99 17.64 -22.55
N GLN A 362 -4.02 16.32 -22.37
CA GLN A 362 -5.28 15.61 -22.16
C GLN A 362 -5.87 15.94 -20.79
N LEU A 363 -5.04 16.44 -19.87
CA LEU A 363 -5.31 16.63 -18.45
C LEU A 363 -4.33 17.66 -17.83
N ASP A 364 -4.86 18.73 -17.19
CA ASP A 364 -4.11 19.87 -16.56
C ASP A 364 -3.21 19.51 -15.34
N TRP A 365 -2.75 18.27 -15.20
CA TRP A 365 -1.97 17.77 -14.05
C TRP A 365 -0.78 16.89 -14.47
N PHE A 366 -0.41 16.95 -15.75
CA PHE A 366 0.65 16.15 -16.36
C PHE A 366 1.90 17.00 -16.57
N ASP A 367 2.47 17.48 -15.47
CA ASP A 367 3.41 18.60 -15.55
C ASP A 367 4.89 18.19 -15.77
N CYS A 368 5.17 16.88 -15.79
CA CYS A 368 6.52 16.34 -15.70
C CYS A 368 6.90 15.53 -16.93
N VAL A 369 8.14 15.68 -17.40
CA VAL A 369 8.59 15.08 -18.67
C VAL A 369 9.52 13.90 -18.43
N PHE A 370 9.29 12.87 -19.21
CA PHE A 370 10.10 11.66 -19.28
C PHE A 370 10.60 11.41 -20.71
N LEU A 371 11.73 10.69 -20.82
CA LEU A 371 12.37 10.25 -22.05
C LEU A 371 12.20 8.72 -22.21
N GLN A 372 11.72 8.29 -23.37
CA GLN A 372 11.49 6.87 -23.76
C GLN A 372 11.49 6.78 -25.27
N SER A 373 12.12 5.75 -25.81
CA SER A 373 12.29 5.56 -27.25
C SER A 373 12.87 6.80 -27.96
N GLY A 374 13.70 7.59 -27.27
CA GLY A 374 14.36 8.78 -27.79
C GLY A 374 13.44 10.00 -27.95
N ALA A 375 12.24 9.99 -27.36
CA ALA A 375 11.29 11.10 -27.44
C ALA A 375 10.78 11.52 -26.05
N TRP A 376 10.28 12.75 -25.95
CA TRP A 376 9.68 13.31 -24.75
C TRP A 376 8.18 13.01 -24.66
N PHE A 377 7.66 12.82 -23.45
CA PHE A 377 6.23 12.71 -23.17
C PHE A 377 5.94 13.19 -21.75
N GLU A 378 4.75 13.74 -21.59
CA GLU A 378 4.24 14.23 -20.31
C GLU A 378 3.67 13.08 -19.48
N ARG A 379 3.89 13.12 -18.17
CA ARG A 379 3.30 12.23 -17.18
C ARG A 379 2.98 13.01 -15.91
N ASN A 380 2.15 12.41 -15.07
CA ASN A 380 1.93 12.97 -13.75
C ASN A 380 3.24 12.87 -12.93
N CYS A 381 3.59 13.95 -12.24
CA CYS A 381 4.82 14.04 -11.45
C CYS A 381 4.95 13.03 -10.32
N ILE A 382 3.83 12.41 -9.89
CA ILE A 382 3.83 11.34 -8.88
C ILE A 382 4.09 9.95 -9.47
N GLU A 383 4.16 9.84 -10.79
CA GLU A 383 4.49 8.57 -11.44
C GLU A 383 5.99 8.26 -11.28
N SER A 384 6.29 7.02 -10.89
CA SER A 384 7.66 6.55 -10.69
C SER A 384 8.33 6.06 -11.97
N GLY A 385 9.64 6.20 -12.03
CA GLY A 385 10.48 5.57 -13.05
C GLY A 385 11.95 5.86 -12.83
N SER A 386 12.78 5.29 -13.72
CA SER A 386 14.20 5.64 -13.81
C SER A 386 14.37 7.14 -14.09
N PHE A 387 15.56 7.67 -13.84
CA PHE A 387 15.82 9.10 -14.04
C PHE A 387 17.26 9.38 -14.43
N ILE A 388 17.48 10.54 -15.03
CA ILE A 388 18.80 10.96 -15.50
C ILE A 388 19.18 12.22 -14.74
N CYS A 389 20.32 12.20 -14.04
CA CYS A 389 20.92 13.41 -13.48
C CYS A 389 21.98 13.97 -14.42
N THR A 390 22.28 15.26 -14.29
CA THR A 390 23.41 15.92 -14.95
C THR A 390 24.03 16.97 -14.03
N ALA A 391 25.26 17.37 -14.30
CA ALA A 391 25.89 18.47 -13.58
C ALA A 391 25.08 19.78 -13.79
N PRO A 392 24.94 20.65 -12.76
CA PRO A 392 24.12 21.86 -12.81
C PRO A 392 24.52 22.90 -13.86
#